data_AF-A0A1F5APF3-F1
#
_entry.id   AF-A0A1F5APF3-F1
#
_cell.length_a   1.000
_cell.length_b   1.000
_cell.length_c   1.000
_cell.angle_alpha   90.00
_cell.angle_beta   90.00
_cell.angle_gamma   90.00
#
_symmetry.space_group_name_H-M   'P 1'
#
loop_
_entity.id
_entity.type
_entity.pdbx_description
1 polymer ?
#
loop_
_entity_poly.entity_id
_entity_poly.type
_entity_poly.pdbx_seq_one_letter_code
_entity_poly.pdbx_strand_id
1 'polypeptide(L)'
;MKLAAMLDDAIGLEEKIQACYRALSRLTGDGISAELKALAQEEKSHISVLRTGKNFIFRTPEVFGREAISDVEIRTGLKAAGDLEADLEASRVGFVDGARRLSELERKFEKVHFNTSVEIHDFSLKKLFEALARADAEHRQRLDRLLAGL
;
A
#
# COMPACT_ATOMS: atom_id res chain seq x y z
N MET A 1 18.20 12.53 -4.24
CA MET A 1 16.96 13.33 -4.35
C MET A 1 15.77 12.53 -4.90
N LYS A 2 15.93 11.67 -5.91
CA LYS A 2 14.81 10.85 -6.43
C LYS A 2 14.30 9.76 -5.47
N LEU A 3 15.19 9.05 -4.76
CA LEU A 3 14.77 8.01 -3.79
C LEU A 3 13.92 8.56 -2.64
N ALA A 4 14.22 9.75 -2.14
CA ALA A 4 13.44 10.39 -1.08
C ALA A 4 12.03 10.79 -1.56
N ALA A 5 11.92 11.31 -2.79
CA ALA A 5 10.63 11.65 -3.40
C ALA A 5 9.80 10.39 -3.71
N MET A 6 10.45 9.33 -4.20
CA MET A 6 9.82 8.03 -4.39
C MET A 6 9.27 7.44 -3.08
N LEU A 7 10.01 7.56 -1.97
CA LEU A 7 9.50 7.13 -0.67
C LEU A 7 8.35 8.00 -0.17
N ASP A 8 8.35 9.30 -0.48
CA ASP A 8 7.18 10.15 -0.21
C ASP A 8 5.95 9.69 -1.00
N ASP A 9 6.13 9.36 -2.28
CA ASP A 9 5.04 8.85 -3.11
C ASP A 9 4.54 7.48 -2.62
N ALA A 10 5.44 6.59 -2.18
CA ALA A 10 5.08 5.31 -1.57
C ALA A 10 4.33 5.50 -0.24
N ILE A 11 4.78 6.42 0.63
CA ILE A 11 4.07 6.78 1.86
C ILE A 11 2.68 7.32 1.54
N GLY A 12 2.57 8.25 0.58
CA GLY A 12 1.28 8.83 0.19
C GLY A 12 0.31 7.78 -0.36
N LEU A 13 0.83 6.76 -1.01
CA LEU A 13 0.04 5.64 -1.48
C LEU A 13 -0.53 4.81 -0.32
N GLU A 14 0.31 4.36 0.63
CA GLU A 14 -0.17 3.58 1.77
C GLU A 14 -1.20 4.37 2.59
N GLU A 15 -1.04 5.70 2.67
CA GLU A 15 -2.04 6.59 3.29
C GLU A 15 -3.39 6.53 2.56
N LYS A 16 -3.38 6.44 1.22
CA LYS A 16 -4.61 6.31 0.41
C LYS A 16 -5.22 4.92 0.51
N ILE A 17 -4.42 3.86 0.51
CA ILE A 17 -4.89 2.49 0.72
C ILE A 17 -5.52 2.34 2.11
N GLN A 18 -4.86 2.87 3.15
CA GLN A 18 -5.41 2.97 4.50
C GLN A 18 -6.78 3.66 4.51
N ALA A 19 -6.91 4.80 3.81
CA ALA A 19 -8.16 5.54 3.73
C ALA A 19 -9.26 4.72 3.05
N CYS A 20 -8.94 3.99 1.97
CA CYS A 20 -9.86 3.07 1.30
C CYS A 20 -10.38 1.98 2.25
N TYR A 21 -9.49 1.34 3.03
CA TYR A 21 -9.90 0.35 4.04
C TYR A 21 -10.86 0.95 5.09
N ARG A 22 -10.57 2.16 5.57
CA ARG A 22 -11.46 2.86 6.51
C ARG A 22 -12.80 3.20 5.90
N ALA A 23 -12.83 3.63 4.63
CA ALA A 23 -14.07 3.90 3.91
C ALA A 23 -14.89 2.63 3.71
N LEU A 24 -14.29 1.52 3.25
CA LEU A 24 -14.97 0.23 3.14
C LEU A 24 -15.53 -0.25 4.48
N SER A 25 -14.80 -0.07 5.58
CA SER A 25 -15.26 -0.51 6.91
C SER A 25 -16.55 0.17 7.38
N ARG A 26 -16.89 1.34 6.81
CA ARG A 26 -18.13 2.08 7.09
C ARG A 26 -19.31 1.61 6.23
N LEU A 27 -19.05 0.86 5.16
CA LEU A 27 -20.07 0.35 4.24
C LEU A 27 -20.56 -1.07 4.63
N THR A 28 -20.04 -1.66 5.70
CA THR A 28 -20.28 -3.07 6.08
C THR A 28 -20.75 -3.21 7.52
N GLY A 29 -21.46 -4.31 7.84
CA GLY A 29 -21.86 -4.67 9.21
C GLY A 29 -20.72 -5.20 10.10
N ASP A 30 -21.09 -5.57 11.33
CA ASP A 30 -20.16 -6.05 12.35
C ASP A 30 -19.48 -7.38 11.93
N GLY A 31 -18.17 -7.50 12.20
CA GLY A 31 -17.31 -8.60 11.72
C GLY A 31 -16.41 -8.18 10.55
N ILE A 32 -17.01 -7.86 9.39
CA ILE A 32 -16.26 -7.37 8.21
C ILE A 32 -15.64 -6.00 8.49
N SER A 33 -16.39 -5.11 9.17
CA SER A 33 -15.88 -3.79 9.57
C SER A 33 -14.63 -3.87 10.45
N ALA A 34 -14.56 -4.84 11.36
CA ALA A 34 -13.42 -5.01 12.26
C ALA A 34 -12.16 -5.47 11.51
N GLU A 35 -12.32 -6.41 10.58
CA GLU A 35 -11.22 -6.90 9.74
C GLU A 35 -10.65 -5.79 8.85
N LEU A 36 -11.51 -4.99 8.21
CA LEU A 36 -11.08 -3.84 7.39
C LEU A 36 -10.37 -2.77 8.22
N LYS A 37 -10.78 -2.55 9.48
CA LYS A 37 -10.09 -1.65 10.40
C LYS A 37 -8.72 -2.18 10.82
N ALA A 38 -8.58 -3.50 10.97
CA ALA A 38 -7.29 -4.12 11.25
C ALA A 38 -6.32 -3.94 10.07
N LEU A 39 -6.78 -4.18 8.84
CA LEU A 39 -6.01 -3.93 7.61
C LEU A 39 -5.58 -2.46 7.51
N ALA A 40 -6.49 -1.51 7.76
CA ALA A 40 -6.15 -0.09 7.81
C ALA A 40 -5.08 0.25 8.86
N GLN A 41 -5.00 -0.51 9.96
CA GLN A 41 -4.02 -0.31 11.02
C GLN A 41 -2.66 -0.93 10.66
N GLU A 42 -2.64 -2.01 9.87
CA GLU A 42 -1.43 -2.57 9.28
C GLU A 42 -0.81 -1.58 8.29
N GLU A 43 -1.61 -0.92 7.44
CA GLU A 43 -1.12 0.15 6.56
C GLU A 43 -0.48 1.32 7.33
N LYS A 44 -1.04 1.66 8.50
CA LYS A 44 -0.40 2.66 9.38
C LYS A 44 1.02 2.26 9.78
N SER A 45 1.23 0.96 9.97
CA SER A 45 2.52 0.39 10.33
C SER A 45 3.46 0.45 9.13
N HIS A 46 3.00 0.12 7.92
CA HIS A 46 3.78 0.28 6.68
C HIS A 46 4.29 1.71 6.50
N ILE A 47 3.40 2.70 6.60
CA ILE A 47 3.73 4.13 6.57
C ILE A 47 4.83 4.49 7.57
N SER A 48 4.73 3.97 8.79
CA SER A 48 5.69 4.26 9.86
C SER A 48 7.07 3.67 9.55
N VAL A 49 7.10 2.47 8.97
CA VAL A 49 8.36 1.82 8.57
C VAL A 49 8.97 2.53 7.36
N LEU A 50 8.20 2.90 6.35
CA LEU A 50 8.66 3.69 5.19
C LEU A 50 9.24 5.04 5.62
N ARG A 51 8.58 5.76 6.54
CA ARG A 51 9.10 7.01 7.12
C ARG A 51 10.42 6.80 7.85
N THR A 52 10.55 5.69 8.57
CA THR A 52 11.82 5.32 9.24
C THR A 52 12.92 5.02 8.22
N GLY A 53 12.61 4.29 7.15
CA GLY A 53 13.53 4.03 6.04
C GLY A 53 13.98 5.31 5.33
N LYS A 54 13.06 6.25 5.09
CA LYS A 54 13.37 7.57 4.53
C LYS A 54 14.37 8.34 5.40
N ASN A 55 14.18 8.34 6.72
CA ASN A 55 15.09 8.99 7.66
C ASN A 55 16.48 8.35 7.67
N PHE A 56 16.57 7.04 7.47
CA PHE A 56 17.84 6.33 7.33
C PHE A 56 18.58 6.74 6.05
N ILE A 57 17.87 6.90 4.94
CA ILE A 57 18.46 7.34 3.66
C ILE A 57 19.08 8.72 3.73
N PHE A 58 18.44 9.66 4.46
CA PHE A 58 19.01 10.99 4.66
C PHE A 58 20.32 10.98 5.46
N ARG A 59 20.57 9.95 6.28
CA ARG A 59 21.75 9.86 7.15
C ARG A 59 22.95 9.18 6.49
N THR A 60 22.74 8.35 5.45
CA THR A 60 23.81 7.56 4.83
C THR A 60 23.68 7.43 3.29
N PRO A 61 23.70 8.55 2.55
CA PRO A 61 23.32 8.59 1.13
C PRO A 61 24.20 7.76 0.19
N GLU A 62 25.47 7.50 0.53
CA GLU A 62 26.43 6.73 -0.29
C GLU A 62 26.14 5.22 -0.40
N VAL A 63 25.24 4.66 0.41
CA VAL A 63 24.94 3.21 0.42
C VAL A 63 23.86 2.84 -0.62
N PHE A 64 23.22 3.83 -1.25
CA PHE A 64 22.09 3.60 -2.14
C PHE A 64 22.49 3.51 -3.61
N GLY A 65 22.14 2.40 -4.25
CA GLY A 65 22.27 2.18 -5.69
C GLY A 65 21.37 3.10 -6.52
N ARG A 66 21.57 3.09 -7.85
CA ARG A 66 20.72 3.83 -8.79
C ARG A 66 19.35 3.16 -8.91
N GLU A 67 18.33 3.87 -8.42
CA GLU A 67 16.87 3.80 -8.68
C GLU A 67 16.22 2.45 -8.96
N ALA A 68 15.24 2.07 -8.13
CA ALA A 68 14.61 0.75 -8.13
C ALA A 68 13.05 0.73 -8.15
N ILE A 69 12.39 1.90 -8.26
CA ILE A 69 10.92 1.95 -8.38
C ILE A 69 10.53 2.83 -9.54
N SER A 70 9.63 2.34 -10.38
CA SER A 70 9.05 3.13 -11.45
C SER A 70 8.18 4.24 -10.87
N ASP A 71 8.66 5.48 -10.89
CA ASP A 71 7.91 6.68 -10.51
C ASP A 71 6.53 6.76 -11.22
N VAL A 72 6.41 6.15 -12.40
CA VAL A 72 5.15 6.09 -13.15
C VAL A 72 4.16 5.13 -12.49
N GLU A 73 4.63 3.97 -12.03
CA GLU A 73 3.77 2.96 -11.40
C GLU A 73 3.22 3.47 -10.07
N ILE A 74 4.07 4.08 -9.22
CA ILE A 74 3.62 4.67 -7.95
C ILE A 74 2.60 5.78 -8.21
N ARG A 75 2.92 6.76 -9.07
CA ARG A 75 1.99 7.87 -9.37
C ARG A 75 0.65 7.40 -9.93
N THR A 76 0.69 6.38 -10.81
CA THR A 76 -0.54 5.80 -11.37
C THR A 76 -1.38 5.15 -10.28
N GLY A 77 -0.77 4.41 -9.36
CA GLY A 77 -1.53 3.78 -8.29
C GLY A 77 -1.94 4.75 -7.18
N LEU A 78 -1.17 5.81 -6.90
CA LEU A 78 -1.59 6.91 -6.02
C LEU A 78 -2.87 7.56 -6.54
N LYS A 79 -2.93 7.83 -7.86
CA LYS A 79 -4.15 8.32 -8.51
C LYS A 79 -5.29 7.32 -8.37
N ALA A 80 -5.05 6.04 -8.65
CA ALA A 80 -6.10 5.02 -8.59
C ALA A 80 -6.65 4.81 -7.16
N ALA A 81 -5.79 4.84 -6.15
CA ALA A 81 -6.17 4.78 -4.74
C ALA A 81 -6.95 6.04 -4.31
N GLY A 82 -6.50 7.23 -4.74
CA GLY A 82 -7.24 8.48 -4.50
C GLY A 82 -8.60 8.53 -5.18
N ASP A 83 -8.71 8.04 -6.42
CA ASP A 83 -9.99 7.93 -7.13
C ASP A 83 -10.93 6.95 -6.42
N LEU A 84 -10.41 5.80 -5.96
CA LEU A 84 -11.20 4.81 -5.20
C LEU A 84 -11.68 5.38 -3.86
N GLU A 85 -10.80 6.05 -3.10
CA GLU A 85 -11.17 6.73 -1.86
C GLU A 85 -12.31 7.72 -2.11
N ALA A 86 -12.19 8.58 -3.12
CA ALA A 86 -13.20 9.57 -3.46
C ALA A 86 -14.52 8.94 -3.94
N ASP A 87 -14.48 7.78 -4.59
CA ASP A 87 -15.68 7.04 -4.97
C ASP A 87 -16.36 6.40 -3.76
N LEU A 88 -15.59 5.85 -2.82
CA LEU A 88 -16.10 5.24 -1.60
C LEU A 88 -16.72 6.27 -0.65
N GLU A 89 -16.05 7.40 -0.41
CA GLU A 89 -16.57 8.48 0.45
C GLU A 89 -17.86 9.08 -0.12
N ALA A 90 -17.93 9.23 -1.44
CA ALA A 90 -19.12 9.72 -2.13
C ALA A 90 -20.21 8.64 -2.30
N SER A 91 -20.01 7.42 -1.78
CA SER A 91 -20.90 6.27 -1.97
C SER A 91 -21.25 5.98 -3.44
N ARG A 92 -20.33 6.30 -4.36
CA ARG A 92 -20.48 6.05 -5.80
C ARG A 92 -20.21 4.59 -6.16
N VAL A 93 -19.56 3.84 -5.27
CA VAL A 93 -19.32 2.40 -5.38
C VAL A 93 -19.73 1.70 -4.09
N GLY A 94 -20.30 0.50 -4.22
CA GLY A 94 -20.67 -0.35 -3.09
C GLY A 94 -19.47 -1.14 -2.54
N PHE A 95 -19.70 -1.85 -1.43
CA PHE A 95 -18.65 -2.64 -0.76
C PHE A 95 -17.96 -3.64 -1.69
N VAL A 96 -18.71 -4.46 -2.44
CA VAL A 96 -18.15 -5.52 -3.29
C VAL A 96 -17.21 -4.95 -4.35
N ASP A 97 -17.66 -3.94 -5.10
CA ASP A 97 -16.85 -3.32 -6.16
C ASP A 97 -15.66 -2.56 -5.58
N GLY A 98 -15.85 -1.87 -4.45
CA GLY A 98 -14.79 -1.18 -3.75
C GLY A 98 -13.70 -2.12 -3.24
N ALA A 99 -14.08 -3.24 -2.61
CA ALA A 99 -13.16 -4.26 -2.11
C ALA A 99 -12.41 -4.97 -3.24
N ARG A 100 -13.05 -5.22 -4.39
CA ARG A 100 -12.38 -5.74 -5.59
C ARG A 100 -11.34 -4.77 -6.14
N ARG A 101 -11.70 -3.48 -6.26
CA ARG A 101 -10.76 -2.44 -6.71
C ARG A 101 -9.58 -2.30 -5.75
N LEU A 102 -9.83 -2.40 -4.44
CA LEU A 102 -8.76 -2.38 -3.44
C LEU A 102 -7.86 -3.62 -3.53
N SER A 103 -8.43 -4.82 -3.69
CA SER A 103 -7.66 -6.07 -3.90
C SER A 103 -6.73 -6.00 -5.14
N GLU A 104 -7.18 -5.35 -6.22
CA GLU A 104 -6.33 -5.11 -7.40
C GLU A 104 -5.23 -4.06 -7.14
N LEU A 105 -5.47 -3.07 -6.26
CA LEU A 105 -4.42 -2.16 -5.81
C LEU A 105 -3.36 -2.92 -5.00
N GLU A 106 -3.78 -3.73 -4.02
CA GLU A 106 -2.89 -4.60 -3.24
C GLU A 106 -2.02 -5.47 -4.14
N ARG A 107 -2.64 -6.15 -5.12
CA ARG A 107 -1.92 -6.98 -6.10
C ARG A 107 -0.88 -6.20 -6.89
N LYS A 108 -1.23 -4.98 -7.31
CA LYS A 108 -0.33 -4.15 -8.09
C LYS A 108 0.86 -3.73 -7.24
N PHE A 109 0.64 -3.38 -5.97
CA PHE A 109 1.69 -2.90 -5.09
C PHE A 109 2.55 -4.01 -4.48
N GLU A 110 1.98 -5.20 -4.27
CA GLU A 110 2.73 -6.44 -4.04
C GLU A 110 3.82 -6.58 -5.09
N LYS A 111 3.46 -6.42 -6.37
CA LYS A 111 4.40 -6.53 -7.50
C LYS A 111 5.42 -5.39 -7.52
N VAL A 112 5.00 -4.15 -7.25
CA VAL A 112 5.91 -2.99 -7.19
C VAL A 112 6.93 -3.22 -6.09
N HIS A 113 6.50 -3.44 -4.84
CA HIS A 113 7.37 -3.70 -3.69
C HIS A 113 8.30 -4.90 -3.93
N PHE A 114 7.78 -5.99 -4.51
CA PHE A 114 8.62 -7.15 -4.85
C PHE A 114 9.71 -6.79 -5.86
N ASN A 115 9.37 -6.15 -6.97
CA ASN A 115 10.35 -5.73 -7.98
C ASN A 115 11.40 -4.79 -7.39
N THR A 116 10.97 -3.83 -6.56
CA THR A 116 11.87 -2.94 -5.84
C THR A 116 12.87 -3.70 -4.97
N SER A 117 12.40 -4.73 -4.26
CA SER A 117 13.28 -5.53 -3.40
C SER A 117 14.36 -6.30 -4.18
N VAL A 118 14.11 -6.63 -5.45
CA VAL A 118 15.08 -7.30 -6.34
C VAL A 118 16.15 -6.33 -6.81
N GLU A 119 15.79 -5.08 -7.06
CA GLU A 119 16.68 -4.05 -7.60
C GLU A 119 17.52 -3.34 -6.51
N ILE A 120 17.09 -3.39 -5.25
CA ILE A 120 17.84 -2.83 -4.12
C ILE A 120 18.98 -3.75 -3.69
N HIS A 121 20.20 -3.20 -3.64
CA HIS A 121 21.39 -3.90 -3.17
C HIS A 121 21.63 -3.79 -1.65
N ASP A 122 21.07 -2.77 -1.00
CA ASP A 122 21.14 -2.63 0.46
C ASP A 122 20.28 -3.70 1.15
N PHE A 123 20.88 -4.47 2.05
CA PHE A 123 20.22 -5.60 2.68
C PHE A 123 19.00 -5.19 3.53
N SER A 124 19.10 -4.09 4.27
CA SER A 124 18.05 -3.63 5.17
C SER A 124 16.83 -3.12 4.39
N LEU A 125 17.06 -2.31 3.36
CA LEU A 125 15.98 -1.85 2.48
C LEU A 125 15.37 -2.98 1.67
N LYS A 126 16.17 -3.92 1.18
CA LYS A 126 15.64 -5.10 0.51
C LYS A 126 14.67 -5.86 1.42
N LYS A 127 15.06 -6.11 2.68
CA LYS A 127 14.20 -6.78 3.67
C LYS A 127 12.92 -5.99 3.96
N LEU A 128 12.99 -4.67 3.96
CA LEU A 128 11.82 -3.81 4.09
C LEU A 128 10.83 -4.04 2.94
N PHE A 129 11.28 -3.92 1.69
CA PHE A 129 10.40 -4.08 0.54
C PHE A 129 9.89 -5.52 0.36
N GLU A 130 10.68 -6.54 0.72
CA GLU A 130 10.20 -7.93 0.81
C GLU A 130 9.06 -8.08 1.83
N ALA A 131 9.16 -7.39 2.98
CA ALA A 131 8.13 -7.44 4.02
C ALA A 131 6.84 -6.72 3.59
N LEU A 132 6.96 -5.57 2.92
CA LEU A 132 5.81 -4.84 2.36
C LEU A 132 5.10 -5.68 1.29
N ALA A 133 5.83 -6.22 0.32
CA ALA A 133 5.25 -7.08 -0.71
C ALA A 133 4.49 -8.28 -0.13
N ARG A 134 5.02 -8.87 0.94
CA ARG A 134 4.35 -9.97 1.64
C ARG A 134 3.07 -9.50 2.34
N ALA A 135 3.08 -8.33 2.96
CA ALA A 135 1.91 -7.78 3.63
C ALA A 135 0.78 -7.50 2.63
N ASP A 136 1.07 -6.86 1.49
CA ASP A 136 0.11 -6.62 0.42
C ASP A 136 -0.52 -7.93 -0.10
N ALA A 137 0.29 -8.98 -0.24
CA ALA A 137 -0.20 -10.30 -0.62
C ALA A 137 -1.15 -10.90 0.44
N GLU A 138 -0.83 -10.74 1.73
CA GLU A 138 -1.68 -11.19 2.84
C GLU A 138 -2.97 -10.38 2.90
N HIS A 139 -2.93 -9.08 2.64
CA HIS A 139 -4.07 -8.17 2.58
C HIS A 139 -5.03 -8.53 1.45
N ARG A 140 -4.49 -8.76 0.26
CA ARG A 140 -5.23 -9.29 -0.90
C ARG A 140 -5.94 -10.59 -0.56
N GLN A 141 -5.25 -11.56 0.02
CA GLN A 141 -5.85 -12.84 0.42
C GLN A 141 -6.96 -12.68 1.47
N ARG A 142 -6.85 -11.69 2.36
CA ARG A 142 -7.89 -11.37 3.35
C ARG A 142 -9.11 -10.74 2.67
N LEU A 143 -8.90 -9.78 1.76
CA LEU A 143 -9.96 -9.18 0.95
C LEU A 143 -10.69 -10.22 0.09
N ASP A 144 -9.95 -11.11 -0.57
CA ASP A 144 -10.52 -12.17 -1.41
C ASP A 144 -11.37 -13.15 -0.58
N ARG A 145 -10.95 -13.48 0.64
CA ARG A 145 -11.74 -14.29 1.58
C ARG A 145 -13.03 -13.59 2.02
N LEU A 146 -12.97 -12.28 2.29
CA LEU A 146 -14.15 -11.49 2.62
C LEU A 146 -15.15 -11.48 1.44
N LEU A 147 -14.64 -11.30 0.22
CA LEU A 147 -15.46 -11.30 -1.00
C LEU A 147 -16.08 -12.66 -1.32
N ALA A 148 -15.38 -13.76 -1.03
CA ALA A 148 -15.90 -15.11 -1.24
C ALA A 148 -16.98 -15.52 -0.20
N GLY A 149 -17.08 -14.80 0.92
CA GLY A 149 -18.07 -15.04 1.97
C GLY A 149 -19.39 -14.27 1.79
N LEU A 150 -19.53 -13.49 0.72
CA LEU A 150 -20.74 -12.73 0.36
C LEU A 150 -21.58 -13.49 -0.67
#